data_AF-A0A9D4FL52-F1
#
_entry.id   AF-A0A9D4FL52-F1
#
_cell.length_a   1.000
_cell.length_b   1.000
_cell.length_c   1.000
_cell.angle_alpha   90.00
_cell.angle_beta   90.00
_cell.angle_gamma   90.00
#
_symmetry.space_group_name_H-M   'P 1'
#
loop_
_entity.id
_entity.type
_entity.pdbx_description
1 polymer ?
#
loop_
_entity_poly.entity_id
_entity_poly.type
_entity_poly.pdbx_seq_one_letter_code
_entity_poly.pdbx_strand_id
1 'polypeptide(L)' 'MTRARALLIVIGNPITLEQDQCWKTFIDYCDQNNAFRGQKGQTRTGPPDHGMDGGRGISGKLSTSDL' A
#
# COMPACT_ATOMS: atom_id res chain seq x y z
N MET A 1 5.59 15.19 -14.14
CA MET A 1 4.73 14.14 -14.74
C MET A 1 3.81 14.71 -15.83
N THR A 2 4.33 15.56 -16.73
CA THR A 2 3.50 16.45 -17.57
C THR A 2 3.69 16.23 -19.08
N ARG A 3 4.42 15.19 -19.49
CA ARG A 3 4.67 14.90 -20.92
C ARG A 3 3.58 14.05 -21.59
N ALA A 4 2.73 13.38 -20.81
CA ALA A 4 1.65 12.55 -21.35
C ALA A 4 0.48 13.43 -21.83
N ARG A 5 0.00 13.18 -23.06
CA ARG A 5 -1.10 13.95 -23.68
C ARG A 5 -2.48 13.30 -23.55
N ALA A 6 -2.55 12.02 -23.14
CA ALA A 6 -3.79 11.26 -23.07
C ALA A 6 -3.90 10.38 -21.82
N LEU A 7 -2.92 9.50 -21.57
CA LEU A 7 -2.90 8.59 -20.42
C LEU A 7 -1.49 8.48 -19.86
N LEU A 8 -1.39 8.41 -18.53
CA LEU A 8 -0.17 8.09 -17.83
C LEU A 8 -0.35 6.79 -17.05
N ILE A 9 0.56 5.84 -17.25
CA ILE A 9 0.66 4.62 -16.45
C ILE A 9 2.03 4.62 -15.79
N VAL A 10 2.06 4.41 -14.48
CA VAL A 10 3.31 4.31 -13.69
C VAL A 10 3.43 2.87 -13.20
N ILE A 11 4.55 2.22 -13.52
CA ILE A 11 4.85 0.84 -13.09
C ILE A 11 6.09 0.91 -12.18
N GLY A 12 5.99 0.36 -10.97
CA GLY A 12 7.09 0.34 -10.01
C GLY A 12 6.74 -0.38 -8.72
N ASN A 13 7.71 -0.54 -7.83
CA ASN A 13 7.49 -1.10 -6.49
C ASN A 13 6.99 0.01 -5.55
N PRO A 14 5.71 0.00 -5.11
CA PRO A 14 5.18 1.03 -4.24
C PRO A 14 5.94 1.12 -2.91
N ILE A 15 6.44 0.01 -2.37
CA ILE A 15 7.19 -0.02 -1.09
C ILE A 15 8.47 0.82 -1.18
N THR A 16 9.17 0.75 -2.30
CA THR A 16 10.39 1.54 -2.51
C THR A 16 10.06 2.99 -2.83
N LEU A 17 9.03 3.24 -3.65
CA LEU A 17 8.64 4.58 -4.06
C LEU A 17 8.10 5.41 -2.89
N GLU A 18 7.33 4.81 -1.98
CA GLU A 18 6.76 5.50 -0.81
C GLU A 18 7.83 6.02 0.19
N GLN A 19 9.10 5.62 0.06
CA GLN A 19 10.20 6.17 0.87
C GLN A 19 10.46 7.64 0.56
N ASP A 20 10.15 8.09 -0.67
CA ASP A 20 10.20 9.50 -1.05
C ASP A 20 8.83 10.17 -0.84
N GLN A 21 8.82 11.36 -0.23
CA GLN A 21 7.58 12.03 0.15
C GLN A 21 6.73 12.45 -1.06
N CYS A 22 7.36 12.82 -2.19
CA CYS A 22 6.61 13.19 -3.40
C CYS A 22 5.90 11.97 -3.98
N TRP A 23 6.61 10.85 -4.07
CA TRP A 23 6.06 9.59 -4.56
C TRP A 23 4.97 9.03 -3.65
N LYS A 24 5.16 9.07 -2.32
CA LYS A 24 4.12 8.71 -1.36
C LYS A 24 2.83 9.51 -1.58
N THR A 25 2.96 10.84 -1.64
CA THR A 25 1.82 11.73 -1.85
C THR A 25 1.11 11.44 -3.18
N PHE A 26 1.87 11.15 -4.23
CA PHE A 26 1.32 10.78 -5.53
C PHE A 26 0.58 9.43 -5.51
N ILE A 27 1.15 8.41 -4.85
CA ILE A 27 0.54 7.09 -4.70
C ILE A 27 -0.75 7.18 -3.87
N ASP A 28 -0.73 7.95 -2.78
CA ASP A 28 -1.92 8.20 -1.94
C ASP A 28 -3.03 8.90 -2.75
N TYR A 29 -2.67 9.88 -3.58
CA TYR A 29 -3.62 10.50 -4.50
C TYR A 29 -4.23 9.48 -5.48
N CYS A 30 -3.42 8.60 -6.09
CA CYS A 30 -3.93 7.56 -6.98
C CYS A 30 -4.86 6.56 -6.24
N ASP A 31 -4.54 6.20 -5.01
CA ASP A 31 -5.35 5.27 -4.19
C ASP A 31 -6.72 5.86 -3.83
N GLN A 32 -6.74 7.11 -3.36
CA GLN A 32 -7.97 7.83 -3.04
C GLN A 32 -8.91 8.00 -4.25
N ASN A 33 -8.34 8.02 -5.47
CA ASN A 33 -9.08 8.14 -6.71
C ASN A 33 -9.38 6.79 -7.40
N ASN A 34 -9.21 5.66 -6.69
CA ASN A 34 -9.38 4.29 -7.24
C ASN A 34 -8.53 4.00 -8.50
N ALA A 35 -7.43 4.73 -8.67
CA ALA A 35 -6.50 4.63 -9.79
C ALA A 35 -5.23 3.83 -9.45
N PHE A 36 -5.07 3.42 -8.19
CA PHE A 36 -3.98 2.54 -7.77
C PHE A 36 -4.38 1.06 -7.86
N ARG A 37 -3.45 0.23 -8.35
CA ARG A 37 -3.55 -1.23 -8.36
C ARG A 37 -2.24 -1.82 -7.88
N GLY A 38 -2.25 -2.50 -6.74
CA GLY A 38 -1.07 -3.13 -6.16
C GLY A 38 -1.21 -3.39 -4.67
N GLN A 39 -0.16 -3.97 -4.08
CA GLN A 39 -0.08 -4.20 -2.63
C GLN A 39 0.73 -3.08 -1.99
N LYS A 40 0.11 -2.34 -1.06
CA LYS A 40 0.85 -1.43 -0.16
C LYS A 40 1.68 -2.25 0.82
N GLY A 41 2.85 -1.74 1.20
CA GLY A 41 3.65 -2.39 2.23
C GLY A 41 2.80 -2.61 3.47
N GLN A 42 2.80 -3.82 4.03
CA GLN A 42 2.21 -4.01 5.35
C GLN A 42 3.05 -3.18 6.31
N THR A 43 2.53 -2.03 6.73
CA THR A 43 3.05 -1.35 7.89
C THR A 43 2.91 -2.39 9.00
N ARG A 44 4.01 -2.92 9.52
CA ARG A 44 3.98 -3.72 10.75
C ARG A 44 3.60 -2.77 11.88
N THR A 45 2.36 -2.28 11.91
CA THR A 45 1.76 -1.68 13.09
C THR A 45 1.31 -2.82 14.00
N GLY A 46 2.29 -3.62 14.42
CA GLY A 46 2.21 -4.26 15.72
C GLY A 46 2.72 -3.25 16.75
N PRO A 47 2.36 -3.38 18.03
CA PRO A 47 3.12 -2.75 19.10
C PRO A 47 4.63 -3.03 18.90
N PRO A 48 5.55 -2.16 19.34
CA PRO A 48 6.98 -2.47 19.29
C PRO A 48 7.21 -3.80 20.00
N ASP A 49 7.39 -4.84 19.19
CA ASP A 49 7.48 -6.23 19.62
C ASP A 49 8.82 -6.37 20.33
N HIS A 50 8.77 -6.38 21.66
CA HIS A 50 9.86 -6.87 22.49
C HIS A 50 9.89 -8.38 22.19
N GLY A 51 10.75 -8.73 21.23
CA GLY A 51 10.46 -9.84 20.34
C GLY A 51 10.15 -11.17 20.99
N MET A 52 9.38 -11.98 20.27
CA MET A 52 9.66 -13.41 20.09
C MET A 52 8.94 -13.95 18.84
N ASP A 53 9.76 -14.58 18.01
CA ASP A 53 9.53 -15.80 17.22
C ASP A 53 8.20 -16.02 16.46
N GLY A 54 8.32 -16.03 15.13
CA GLY A 54 7.95 -17.20 14.35
C GLY A 54 6.45 -17.48 14.09
N GLY A 55 6.03 -17.25 12.85
CA GLY A 55 5.12 -18.19 12.18
C GLY A 55 3.88 -17.60 11.50
N ARG A 56 3.93 -17.64 10.16
CA ARG A 56 2.85 -17.98 9.21
C ARG A 56 1.49 -17.27 9.36
N GLY A 57 1.18 -16.47 8.34
CA GLY A 57 -0.11 -15.80 8.21
C GLY A 57 -1.30 -16.71 7.87
N ILE A 58 -2.48 -16.12 7.97
CA ILE A 58 -3.65 -16.46 7.16
C ILE A 58 -4.34 -15.18 6.70
N SER A 59 -4.55 -15.09 5.40
CA SER A 59 -5.52 -14.18 4.79
C SER A 59 -6.92 -14.74 5.06
N GLY A 60 -7.83 -13.93 5.59
CA GLY A 60 -9.22 -14.34 5.79
C GLY A 60 -10.06 -13.24 6.42
N LYS A 61 -10.91 -12.60 5.61
CA LYS A 61 -11.92 -11.63 6.04
C LYS A 61 -12.89 -12.29 7.01
N LEU A 62 -13.20 -11.65 8.14
CA LEU A 62 -14.50 -11.80 8.78
C LEU A 62 -15.04 -10.41 9.10
N SER A 63 -16.04 -10.01 8.32
CA SER A 63 -16.79 -8.78 8.49
C SER A 63 -17.81 -9.01 9.59
N THR A 64 -17.83 -8.16 10.62
CA THR A 64 -18.80 -8.21 11.73
C THR A 64 -20.18 -7.66 11.32
N SER A 65 -20.61 -7.93 10.08
CA SER A 65 -21.95 -7.59 9.57
C SER A 65 -22.91 -8.78 9.63
N ASP A 66 -22.42 -9.98 9.99
CA ASP A 66 -23.23 -11.19 10.09
C ASP A 66 -23.45 -11.55 11.57
N LEU A 67 -24.50 -10.94 12.15
CA LEU A 67 -25.21 -11.21 13.42
C LEU A 67 -24.62 -10.66 14.73
#